data_AF-A0A7X5UCB8-F1
#
_entry.id   AF-A0A7X5UCB8-F1
#
_cell.length_a   1.000
_cell.length_b   1.000
_cell.length_c   1.000
_cell.angle_alpha   90.00
_cell.angle_beta   90.00
_cell.angle_gamma   90.00
#
_symmetry.space_group_name_H-M   'P 1'
#
loop_
_entity.id
_entity.type
_entity.pdbx_description
1 polymer ?
#
loop_
_entity_poly.entity_id
_entity_poly.type
_entity_poly.pdbx_seq_one_letter_code
_entity_poly.pdbx_strand_id
1 'polypeptide(L)' 'MAKPFDGDIQQLRRARLRLILDELRVEGAPSLTAQALALGIHAFDLAEIVEGADIEDRMARDIEWAMNLRSGWLDDESSL' A
#
# COMPACT_ATOMS: atom_id res chain seq x y z
N MET A 1 -16.07 -17.50 -9.14
CA MET A 1 -14.99 -16.81 -8.39
C MET A 1 -15.68 -16.07 -7.26
N ALA A 2 -15.49 -16.52 -6.01
CA ALA A 2 -16.08 -15.85 -4.86
C ALA A 2 -15.42 -14.47 -4.71
N LYS A 3 -16.20 -13.43 -4.44
CA LYS A 3 -15.64 -12.10 -4.16
C LYS A 3 -15.00 -12.18 -2.76
N PRO A 4 -13.74 -11.79 -2.57
CA PRO A 4 -13.13 -11.77 -1.23
C PRO A 4 -13.97 -10.90 -0.29
N PHE A 5 -14.06 -11.31 0.97
CA PHE A 5 -14.67 -10.46 2.00
C PHE A 5 -13.80 -9.23 2.22
N ASP A 6 -14.39 -8.10 2.62
CA ASP A 6 -13.64 -6.85 2.80
C ASP A 6 -12.48 -6.97 3.82
N GLY A 7 -12.52 -7.95 4.73
CA GLY A 7 -11.39 -8.27 5.61
C GLY A 7 -10.18 -8.88 4.90
N ASP A 8 -10.41 -9.69 3.87
CA ASP A 8 -9.35 -10.37 3.11
C ASP A 8 -8.59 -9.36 2.23
N ILE A 9 -9.32 -8.43 1.60
CA ILE A 9 -8.69 -7.41 0.73
C ILE A 9 -7.85 -6.41 1.54
N GLN A 10 -8.28 -6.02 2.74
CA GLN A 10 -7.51 -5.08 3.56
C GLN A 10 -6.24 -5.73 4.12
N GLN A 11 -6.28 -7.02 4.45
CA GLN A 11 -5.08 -7.77 4.82
C GLN A 11 -4.09 -7.85 3.65
N LEU A 12 -4.58 -8.15 2.44
CA LEU A 12 -3.78 -8.20 1.22
C LEU A 12 -3.13 -6.85 0.90
N ARG A 13 -3.92 -5.76 0.90
CA ARG A 13 -3.43 -4.40 0.67
C ARG A 13 -2.32 -4.01 1.65
N ARG A 14 -2.48 -4.30 2.94
CA ARG A 14 -1.45 -4.00 3.97
C ARG A 14 -0.20 -4.86 3.81
N ALA A 15 -0.35 -6.15 3.50
CA ALA A 15 0.79 -7.03 3.24
C ALA A 15 1.64 -6.53 2.07
N ARG A 16 0.98 -6.08 1.01
CA ARG A 16 1.65 -5.52 -0.16
C ARG A 16 2.23 -4.14 0.05
N LEU A 17 1.53 -3.27 0.76
CA LEU A 17 2.09 -1.99 1.17
C LEU A 17 3.38 -2.21 1.97
N ARG A 18 3.44 -3.22 2.85
CA ARG A 18 4.68 -3.54 3.58
C ARG A 18 5.86 -3.83 2.65
N LEU A 19 5.63 -4.58 1.55
CA LEU A 19 6.67 -4.84 0.55
C LEU A 19 7.17 -3.55 -0.09
N ILE A 20 6.25 -2.66 -0.48
CA ILE A 20 6.58 -1.33 -1.03
C ILE A 20 7.39 -0.51 -0.02
N LEU A 21 6.99 -0.47 1.25
CA LEU A 21 7.71 0.29 2.28
C LEU A 21 9.13 -0.27 2.53
N ASP A 22 9.31 -1.59 2.42
CA ASP A 22 10.63 -2.21 2.52
C ASP A 22 11.50 -1.90 1.30
N GLU A 23 10.94 -1.91 0.09
CA GLU A 23 11.62 -1.48 -1.14
C GLU A 23 12.08 -0.01 -1.04
N LEU A 24 11.17 0.90 -0.70
CA LEU A 24 11.48 2.32 -0.52
C LEU A 24 12.55 2.55 0.55
N ARG A 25 12.55 1.75 1.62
CA ARG A 25 13.58 1.80 2.67
C ARG A 25 14.97 1.44 2.11
N VAL A 26 15.05 0.42 1.24
CA VAL A 26 16.29 0.01 0.58
C VAL A 26 16.75 1.07 -0.44
N GLU A 27 15.83 1.73 -1.13
CA GLU A 27 16.11 2.75 -2.14
C GLU A 27 16.49 4.13 -1.57
N GLY A 28 16.49 4.28 -0.24
CA GLY A 28 16.96 5.51 0.42
C GLY A 28 15.86 6.39 1.01
N ALA A 29 14.63 5.87 1.18
CA ALA A 29 13.58 6.47 1.99
C ALA A 29 13.40 5.72 3.33
N PRO A 30 14.30 5.91 4.32
CA PRO A 30 14.33 5.09 5.53
C PRO A 30 13.27 5.44 6.58
N SER A 31 12.50 6.51 6.38
CA SER A 31 11.50 6.99 7.35
C SER A 31 10.10 6.98 6.74
N LEU A 32 9.07 6.83 7.58
CA LEU A 32 7.67 6.88 7.13
C LEU A 32 7.35 8.20 6.42
N THR A 33 7.90 9.33 6.87
CA THR A 33 7.72 10.61 6.20
C THR A 33 8.30 10.62 4.78
N ALA A 34 9.50 10.05 4.60
CA ALA A 34 10.11 9.95 3.27
C ALA A 34 9.34 8.97 2.36
N GLN A 35 8.84 7.87 2.93
CA GLN A 35 8.02 6.90 2.20
C GLN A 35 6.67 7.50 1.78
N ALA A 36 6.00 8.23 2.67
CA ALA A 36 4.76 8.94 2.36
C ALA A 36 4.98 9.97 1.25
N LEU A 37 6.10 10.70 1.28
CA LEU A 37 6.47 11.62 0.21
C LEU A 37 6.67 10.91 -1.14
N ALA A 38 7.35 9.76 -1.15
CA ALA A 38 7.54 8.97 -2.36
C ALA A 38 6.21 8.43 -2.92
N LEU A 39 5.28 8.07 -2.04
CA LEU A 39 3.95 7.59 -2.41
C LEU A 39 2.96 8.72 -2.75
N GLY A 40 3.32 9.98 -2.53
CA GLY A 40 2.43 11.12 -2.76
C GLY A 40 1.26 11.23 -1.79
N ILE A 41 1.37 10.66 -0.58
CA ILE A 41 0.32 10.62 0.45
C ILE A 41 0.76 11.36 1.71
N HIS A 42 -0.18 11.70 2.60
CA HIS A 42 0.20 12.33 3.86
C HIS A 42 0.85 11.31 4.81
N ALA A 43 1.91 11.74 5.51
CA ALA A 43 2.61 10.88 6.47
C ALA A 43 1.71 10.43 7.64
N PHE A 44 0.70 11.24 7.98
CA PHE A 44 -0.32 10.88 8.96
C PHE A 44 -1.15 9.69 8.49
N ASP A 45 -1.70 9.75 7.27
CA ASP A 45 -2.48 8.67 6.67
C ASP A 45 -1.65 7.37 6.57
N LEU A 46 -0.39 7.48 6.17
CA LEU A 46 0.50 6.31 6.12
C LEU A 46 0.73 5.70 7.51
N ALA A 47 0.88 6.53 8.54
CA ALA A 47 1.04 6.04 9.92
C ALA A 47 -0.22 5.30 10.39
N GLU A 48 -1.42 5.85 10.14
CA GLU A 48 -2.68 5.18 10.49
C GLU A 48 -2.82 3.83 9.78
N ILE A 49 -2.45 3.74 8.50
CA ILE A 49 -2.48 2.49 7.73
C ILE A 49 -1.50 1.46 8.32
N VAL A 50 -0.30 1.90 8.72
CA VAL A 50 0.70 1.03 9.38
C VAL A 50 0.19 0.53 10.74
N GLU A 51 -0.63 1.32 11.44
CA GLU A 51 -1.31 0.95 12.68
C GLU A 51 -2.56 0.07 12.46
N GLY A 52 -2.96 -0.14 11.21
CA GLY A 52 -4.02 -1.08 10.83
C GLY A 52 -5.27 -0.44 10.26
N ALA A 53 -5.27 0.86 9.97
CA ALA A 53 -6.35 1.49 9.23
C ALA A 53 -6.51 0.85 7.83
N ASP A 54 -7.70 0.98 7.28
CA ASP A 54 -8.00 0.47 5.95
C ASP A 54 -7.40 1.36 4.87
N ILE A 55 -6.94 0.73 3.80
CA ILE A 55 -6.50 1.43 2.59
C ILE A 55 -7.71 1.57 1.69
N GLU A 56 -8.20 2.80 1.52
CA GLU A 56 -9.31 3.09 0.62
C GLU A 56 -8.94 2.84 -0.84
N ASP A 57 -9.93 2.53 -1.69
CA ASP A 57 -9.72 2.25 -3.12
C ASP A 57 -9.00 3.37 -3.86
N ARG A 58 -9.24 4.62 -3.48
CA ARG A 58 -8.56 5.77 -4.08
C ARG A 58 -7.07 5.77 -3.69
N MET A 59 -6.80 5.63 -2.39
CA MET A 59 -5.44 5.56 -1.86
C MET A 59 -4.66 4.39 -2.49
N ALA A 60 -5.29 3.22 -2.66
CA ALA A 60 -4.69 2.08 -3.32
C ALA A 60 -4.24 2.41 -4.75
N ARG A 61 -5.11 3.08 -5.53
CA ARG A 61 -4.75 3.49 -6.90
C ARG A 61 -3.64 4.53 -6.93
N ASP A 62 -3.64 5.46 -5.98
CA ASP A 62 -2.59 6.49 -5.88
C ASP A 62 -1.23 5.84 -5.56
N ILE A 63 -1.20 4.86 -4.65
CA ILE A 63 0.00 4.07 -4.33
C ILE A 63 0.48 3.26 -5.54
N GLU A 64 -0.43 2.55 -6.24
CA GLU A 64 -0.09 1.81 -7.45
C GLU A 64 0.52 2.71 -8.52
N TRP A 65 -0.04 3.90 -8.70
CA TRP A 65 0.45 4.88 -9.66
C TRP A 65 1.83 5.43 -9.26
N ALA A 66 2.02 5.79 -7.99
CA ALA A 66 3.29 6.30 -7.48
C ALA A 66 4.45 5.31 -7.67
N MET A 67 4.16 4.02 -7.50
CA MET A 67 5.14 2.94 -7.68
C MET A 67 5.22 2.40 -9.12
N ASN A 68 4.52 3.02 -10.08
CA ASN A 68 4.43 2.56 -11.47
C ASN A 68 4.03 1.07 -11.60
N LEU A 69 3.08 0.64 -10.76
CA LEU A 69 2.54 -0.71 -10.74
C LEU A 69 1.28 -0.80 -11.62
N ARG A 70 0.93 -2.02 -12.03
CA ARG A 70 -0.32 -2.26 -12.78
C ARG A 70 -1.53 -1.96 -11.88
N SER A 71 -2.62 -1.48 -12.48
CA SER A 71 -3.86 -1.27 -11.72
C SER A 71 -4.38 -2.57 -11.11
N GLY A 72 -4.81 -2.50 -9.85
CA GLY A 72 -5.27 -3.64 -9.05
C GLY A 72 -4.14 -4.52 -8.53
N TRP A 73 -2.88 -4.07 -8.63
CA TRP A 73 -1.75 -4.78 -8.03
C TRP A 73 -1.86 -4.87 -6.52
N LEU A 74 -2.46 -3.91 -5.82
CA LEU A 74 -2.67 -4.02 -4.37
C LEU A 74 -3.74 -5.07 -4.01
N ASP A 75 -4.66 -5.38 -4.93
CA ASP A 75 -5.85 -6.21 -4.68
C ASP A 75 -5.74 -7.64 -5.25
N ASP A 76 -4.69 -7.91 -6.03
CA ASP A 76 -4.50 -9.15 -6.77
C ASP A 76 -4.08 -10.35 -5.89
N GLU A 77 -4.90 -11.34 -5.63
CA GLU A 77 -4.48 -12.49 -4.81
C GLU A 77 -3.42 -13.40 -5.46
N SER A 78 -3.08 -13.23 -6.74
CA SER A 78 -2.30 -14.21 -7.51
C SER A 78 -0.79 -14.25 -7.26
N SER A 79 -0.24 -13.39 -6.40
CA SER A 79 1.21 -13.15 -6.32
C SER A 79 1.78 -12.94 -4.90
N LEU A 80 1.23 -13.59 -3.87
CA LEU A 80 1.81 -13.59 -2.51
C LEU A 80 2.38 -14.96 -2.12
#